data_AF-A0A699TBT0-F1
#
_entry.id   AF-A0A699TBT0-F1
#
_cell.length_a   1.000
_cell.length_b   1.000
_cell.length_c   1.000
_cell.angle_alpha   90.00
_cell.angle_beta   90.00
_cell.angle_gamma   90.00
#
_symmetry.space_group_name_H-M   'P 1'
#
loop_
_entity.id
_entity.type
_entity.pdbx_description
1 polymer ?
#
loop_
_entity_poly.entity_id
_entity_poly.type
_entity_poly.pdbx_seq_one_letter_code
_entity_poly.pdbx_strand_id
1 'polypeptide(L)'
;NTVTNSASFVDTTKAPNNPPSEIFENAMTGVGTTSSLFLGTVNPFYTPIYANMYFSEVTSLGTILKRSFRVFEDNSTAPSSWLPSSTPISPPYGSVIVQSFYNYSVNSMTDLYLGAYNNSDLPPIINAMEVFQISDVLTDGTDTNDGRCILL
;
A
#
# COMPACT_ATOMS: atom_id res chain seq x y z
N ASN A 1 -8.52 -13.36 3.16
CA ASN A 1 -9.05 -14.16 2.02
C ASN A 1 -8.33 -13.73 0.75
N THR A 2 -8.15 -14.64 -0.21
CA THR A 2 -7.55 -14.31 -1.51
C THR A 2 -8.62 -14.38 -2.59
N VAL A 3 -8.59 -13.44 -3.53
CA VAL A 3 -9.48 -13.36 -4.69
C VAL A 3 -8.64 -13.24 -5.96
N THR A 4 -9.06 -13.92 -7.02
CA THR A 4 -8.37 -13.91 -8.32
C THR A 4 -8.93 -12.81 -9.20
N ASN A 5 -8.05 -12.13 -9.93
CA ASN A 5 -8.40 -11.09 -10.87
C ASN A 5 -8.97 -11.70 -12.16
N SER A 6 -10.17 -11.26 -12.56
CA SER A 6 -10.81 -11.70 -13.80
C SER A 6 -10.32 -10.94 -15.04
N ALA A 7 -9.53 -9.88 -14.87
CA ALA A 7 -8.94 -9.16 -16.00
C ALA A 7 -7.91 -10.05 -16.70
N SER A 8 -8.01 -10.18 -18.02
CA SER A 8 -7.03 -10.93 -18.83
C SER A 8 -5.67 -10.26 -18.88
N PHE A 9 -5.61 -8.96 -18.56
CA PHE A 9 -4.39 -8.15 -18.52
C PHE A 9 -4.62 -6.94 -17.62
N VAL A 10 -3.59 -6.53 -16.89
CA VAL A 10 -3.57 -5.30 -16.07
C VAL A 10 -2.48 -4.39 -16.63
N ASP A 11 -2.87 -3.21 -17.09
CA ASP A 11 -1.94 -2.21 -17.61
C ASP A 11 -1.15 -1.54 -16.48
N THR A 12 0.14 -1.88 -16.38
CA THR A 12 1.08 -1.33 -15.41
C THR A 12 1.94 -0.19 -15.97
N THR A 13 1.82 0.12 -17.27
CA THR A 13 2.74 1.03 -17.98
C THR A 13 2.69 2.48 -17.48
N LYS A 14 1.58 2.87 -16.85
CA LYS A 14 1.37 4.19 -16.26
C LYS A 14 1.61 4.22 -14.75
N ALA A 15 1.82 3.07 -14.12
CA ALA A 15 2.09 3.01 -12.70
C ALA A 15 3.57 3.38 -12.42
N PRO A 16 3.86 4.05 -11.30
CA PRO A 16 5.23 4.33 -10.87
C PRO A 16 6.08 3.04 -10.86
N ASN A 17 7.30 3.14 -11.38
CA ASN A 17 8.28 2.04 -11.42
C ASN A 17 7.87 0.80 -12.23
N ASN A 18 6.78 0.86 -12.99
CA ASN A 18 6.30 -0.22 -13.88
C ASN A 18 6.32 -1.60 -13.20
N PRO A 19 5.50 -1.81 -12.15
CA PRO A 19 5.50 -3.06 -11.40
C PRO A 19 5.19 -4.27 -12.30
N PRO A 20 5.70 -5.47 -11.99
CA PRO A 20 5.37 -6.69 -12.72
C PRO A 20 3.86 -6.93 -12.74
N SER A 21 3.29 -7.30 -13.88
CA SER A 21 1.84 -7.50 -14.02
C SER A 21 1.31 -8.67 -13.19
N GLU A 22 2.16 -9.65 -12.90
CA GLU A 22 1.85 -10.90 -12.19
C GLU A 22 1.37 -10.64 -10.76
N ILE A 23 1.81 -9.53 -10.13
CA ILE A 23 1.38 -9.19 -8.77
C ILE A 23 -0.11 -8.83 -8.70
N PHE A 24 -0.74 -8.55 -9.86
CA PHE A 24 -2.16 -8.19 -9.95
C PHE A 24 -3.06 -9.38 -10.31
N GLU A 25 -2.53 -10.59 -10.50
CA GLU A 25 -3.33 -11.79 -10.76
C GLU A 25 -4.24 -12.15 -9.58
N ASN A 26 -3.85 -11.74 -8.37
CA ASN A 26 -4.60 -11.97 -7.15
C ASN A 26 -4.63 -10.71 -6.28
N ALA A 27 -5.58 -10.67 -5.34
CA ALA A 27 -5.60 -9.71 -4.27
C ALA A 27 -5.99 -10.37 -2.95
N MET A 28 -5.46 -9.84 -1.85
CA MET A 28 -6.04 -10.10 -0.53
C MET A 28 -7.26 -9.22 -0.32
N THR A 29 -8.28 -9.76 0.33
CA THR A 29 -9.52 -9.05 0.66
C THR A 29 -9.93 -9.29 2.11
N GLY A 30 -10.58 -8.29 2.70
CA GLY A 30 -11.28 -8.39 3.99
C GLY A 30 -12.51 -9.31 3.92
N VAL A 31 -13.06 -9.64 5.10
CA VAL A 31 -14.26 -10.51 5.25
C VAL A 31 -15.54 -9.80 4.81
N GLY A 32 -15.60 -8.47 4.93
CA GLY A 32 -16.74 -7.64 4.58
C GLY A 32 -16.40 -6.16 4.68
N THR A 33 -17.41 -5.30 4.52
CA THR A 33 -17.23 -3.83 4.54
C THR A 33 -17.13 -3.26 5.96
N THR A 34 -17.56 -4.02 6.98
CA THR A 34 -17.46 -3.62 8.40
C THR A 34 -16.15 -4.06 9.05
N SER A 35 -15.36 -4.88 8.38
CA SER A 35 -14.06 -5.35 8.86
C SER A 35 -12.93 -4.69 8.09
N SER A 36 -11.91 -4.25 8.82
CA SER A 36 -10.69 -3.73 8.23
C SER A 36 -9.71 -4.86 7.88
N LEU A 37 -8.86 -4.63 6.88
CA LEU A 37 -7.76 -5.51 6.52
C LEU A 37 -6.48 -4.96 7.15
N PHE A 38 -5.92 -5.68 8.12
CA PHE A 38 -4.65 -5.32 8.76
C PHE A 38 -3.49 -5.45 7.77
N LEU A 39 -2.65 -4.41 7.69
CA LEU A 39 -1.47 -4.37 6.82
C LEU A 39 -0.17 -4.61 7.59
N GLY A 40 -0.08 -4.12 8.83
CA GLY A 40 1.11 -4.26 9.66
C GLY A 40 1.19 -3.17 10.74
N THR A 41 2.19 -3.31 11.61
CA THR A 41 2.48 -2.36 12.68
C THR A 41 3.76 -1.60 12.37
N VAL A 42 3.73 -0.28 12.46
CA VAL A 42 4.89 0.60 12.34
C VAL A 42 5.42 0.94 13.72
N ASN A 43 6.70 0.65 13.93
CA ASN A 43 7.41 1.00 15.17
C ASN A 43 8.06 2.39 15.01
N PRO A 44 7.83 3.33 15.94
CA PRO A 44 8.40 4.67 15.86
C PRO A 44 9.94 4.69 15.74
N PHE A 45 10.64 3.69 16.30
CA PHE A 45 12.10 3.58 16.24
C PHE A 45 12.64 3.14 14.86
N TYR A 46 11.76 2.65 13.97
CA TYR A 46 12.12 2.20 12.62
C TYR A 46 11.48 3.09 11.55
N THR A 47 11.30 4.37 11.86
CA THR A 47 10.81 5.40 10.92
C THR A 47 11.92 6.40 10.58
N PRO A 48 11.87 7.09 9.42
CA PRO A 48 10.80 7.05 8.42
C PRO A 48 10.77 5.76 7.59
N ILE A 49 9.56 5.35 7.22
CA ILE A 49 9.37 4.31 6.20
C ILE A 49 8.88 4.93 4.89
N TYR A 50 9.20 4.25 3.80
CA TYR A 50 8.58 4.41 2.49
C TYR A 50 7.73 3.18 2.21
N ALA A 51 6.49 3.35 1.77
CA ALA A 51 5.64 2.24 1.39
C ALA A 51 4.90 2.52 0.08
N ASN A 52 4.82 1.52 -0.78
CA ASN A 52 3.97 1.50 -1.97
C ASN A 52 2.95 0.39 -1.83
N MET A 53 1.68 0.74 -1.94
CA MET A 53 0.57 -0.21 -1.96
C MET A 53 -0.07 -0.19 -3.35
N TYR A 54 -0.21 -1.37 -3.94
CA TYR A 54 -0.65 -1.55 -5.32
C TYR A 54 -2.06 -2.12 -5.37
N PHE A 55 -2.92 -1.48 -6.17
CA PHE A 55 -4.32 -1.83 -6.29
C PHE A 55 -4.79 -1.90 -7.75
N SER A 56 -5.39 -3.02 -8.10
CA SER A 56 -6.22 -3.26 -9.29
C SER A 56 -7.50 -3.93 -8.81
N GLU A 57 -8.63 -3.48 -9.32
CA GLU A 57 -9.90 -4.18 -9.08
C GLU A 57 -9.85 -5.56 -9.74
N VAL A 58 -10.39 -6.55 -9.04
CA VAL A 58 -10.34 -7.96 -9.46
C VAL A 58 -11.53 -8.38 -10.31
N THR A 59 -12.57 -7.55 -10.39
CA THR A 59 -13.77 -7.83 -11.21
C THR A 59 -14.37 -6.52 -11.73
N SER A 60 -14.89 -6.51 -12.95
CA SER A 60 -15.60 -5.34 -13.48
C SER A 60 -16.90 -5.10 -12.69
N LEU A 61 -17.00 -3.97 -11.99
CA LEU A 61 -18.10 -3.67 -11.05
C LEU A 61 -19.35 -3.05 -11.69
N GLY A 62 -19.28 -2.66 -12.96
CA GLY A 62 -20.36 -1.93 -13.63
C GLY A 62 -20.66 -0.58 -12.95
N THR A 63 -21.94 -0.20 -12.86
CA THR A 63 -22.38 1.07 -12.26
C THR A 63 -23.10 0.92 -10.91
N ILE A 64 -23.34 -0.32 -10.47
CA ILE A 64 -24.15 -0.62 -9.28
C ILE A 64 -23.25 -0.86 -8.07
N LEU A 65 -22.20 -1.68 -8.25
CA LEU A 65 -21.28 -2.02 -7.17
C LEU A 65 -20.15 -1.01 -7.11
N LYS A 66 -19.75 -0.67 -5.89
CA LYS A 66 -18.63 0.23 -5.63
C LYS A 66 -17.66 -0.41 -4.64
N ARG A 67 -16.37 -0.33 -4.96
CA ARG A 67 -15.30 -0.54 -4.00
C ARG A 67 -14.57 0.77 -3.73
N SER A 68 -14.58 1.20 -2.47
CA SER A 68 -13.90 2.39 -2.00
C SER A 68 -13.40 2.17 -0.57
N PHE A 69 -12.15 2.50 -0.31
CA PHE A 69 -11.54 2.32 1.02
C PHE A 69 -10.47 3.36 1.27
N ARG A 70 -9.94 3.40 2.50
CA ARG A 70 -8.80 4.24 2.89
C ARG A 70 -7.82 3.45 3.73
N VAL A 71 -6.59 3.93 3.79
CA VAL A 71 -5.65 3.54 4.84
C VAL A 71 -6.04 4.27 6.12
N PHE A 72 -6.11 3.54 7.22
CA PHE A 72 -6.34 4.08 8.55
C PHE A 72 -5.20 3.70 9.49
N GLU A 73 -4.92 4.61 10.40
CA GLU A 73 -4.04 4.39 11.55
C GLU A 73 -4.85 4.11 12.81
N ASP A 74 -4.37 3.17 13.62
CA ASP A 74 -4.73 3.03 15.03
C ASP A 74 -3.45 3.08 15.87
N ASN A 75 -3.38 4.00 16.83
CA ASN A 75 -2.20 4.14 17.69
C ASN A 75 -2.59 4.06 19.16
N SER A 76 -1.72 3.40 19.95
CA SER A 76 -2.00 3.10 21.36
C SER A 76 -2.05 4.33 22.28
N THR A 77 -1.63 5.49 21.80
CA THR A 77 -1.47 6.74 22.58
C THR A 77 -2.59 7.74 22.38
N ALA A 78 -3.39 7.62 21.33
CA ALA A 78 -4.56 8.43 21.06
C ALA A 78 -5.83 7.63 21.36
N PRO A 79 -6.91 8.26 21.85
CA PRO A 79 -8.20 7.58 21.94
C PRO A 79 -8.55 7.06 20.55
N SER A 80 -8.73 5.73 20.41
CA SER A 80 -9.02 4.93 19.22
C SER A 80 -9.76 5.71 18.11
N SER A 81 -9.01 6.53 17.39
CA SER A 81 -9.53 7.39 16.33
C SER A 81 -8.92 6.81 15.10
N TRP A 82 -9.74 6.04 14.36
CA TRP A 82 -9.44 5.59 13.02
C TRP A 82 -9.19 6.81 12.15
N LEU A 83 -7.96 7.30 12.13
CA LEU A 83 -7.57 8.50 11.40
C LEU A 83 -7.28 8.07 9.96
N PRO A 84 -7.98 8.63 8.96
CA PRO A 84 -7.69 8.31 7.57
C PRO A 84 -6.35 8.93 7.16
N SER A 85 -5.40 8.09 6.80
CA SER A 85 -4.03 8.47 6.41
C SER A 85 -3.85 8.56 4.90
N SER A 86 -4.90 8.25 4.14
CA SER A 86 -4.93 8.36 2.69
C SER A 86 -6.17 9.08 2.18
N THR A 87 -6.09 9.56 0.94
CA THR A 87 -7.28 9.85 0.14
C THR A 87 -8.08 8.56 -0.12
N PRO A 88 -9.38 8.64 -0.47
CA PRO A 88 -10.14 7.47 -0.90
C PRO A 88 -9.48 6.76 -2.07
N ILE A 89 -9.39 5.44 -1.96
CA ILE A 89 -8.82 4.53 -2.95
C ILE A 89 -9.99 3.78 -3.58
N SER A 90 -10.12 3.89 -4.91
CA SER A 90 -11.05 3.09 -5.71
C SER A 90 -10.25 2.41 -6.81
N PRO A 91 -9.91 1.13 -6.66
CA PRO A 91 -9.07 0.42 -7.62
C PRO A 91 -9.74 0.39 -8.99
N PRO A 92 -9.02 0.69 -10.08
CA PRO A 92 -9.56 0.55 -11.42
C PRO A 92 -9.48 -0.92 -11.88
N TYR A 93 -10.41 -1.33 -12.74
CA TYR A 93 -10.35 -2.65 -13.37
C TYR A 93 -9.44 -2.61 -14.61
N GLY A 94 -8.49 -3.55 -14.70
CA GLY A 94 -7.56 -3.67 -15.85
C GLY A 94 -6.43 -2.63 -15.89
N SER A 95 -6.25 -1.83 -14.84
CA SER A 95 -5.11 -0.92 -14.67
C SER A 95 -4.79 -0.78 -13.17
N VAL A 96 -3.80 0.04 -12.83
CA VAL A 96 -3.26 0.12 -11.47
C VAL A 96 -3.36 1.52 -10.90
N ILE A 97 -3.66 1.61 -9.61
CA ILE A 97 -3.33 2.77 -8.79
C ILE A 97 -2.33 2.37 -7.71
N VAL A 98 -1.45 3.30 -7.37
CA VAL A 98 -0.45 3.13 -6.31
C VAL A 98 -0.71 4.18 -5.24
N GLN A 99 -0.95 3.72 -4.00
CA GLN A 99 -0.94 4.60 -2.84
C GLN A 99 0.42 4.52 -2.19
N SER A 100 1.14 5.64 -2.16
CA SER A 100 2.46 5.73 -1.55
C SER A 100 2.40 6.51 -0.25
N PHE A 101 3.24 6.10 0.70
CA PHE A 101 3.59 6.87 1.89
C PHE A 101 5.06 7.22 1.82
N TYR A 102 5.38 8.51 1.79
CA TYR A 102 6.75 9.05 1.75
C TYR A 102 7.10 9.67 3.09
N ASN A 103 8.30 9.38 3.61
CA ASN A 103 8.79 9.87 4.90
C ASN A 103 7.76 9.67 6.03
N TYR A 104 7.09 8.52 6.03
CA TYR A 104 6.03 8.24 6.98
C TYR A 104 6.64 7.89 8.34
N SER A 105 6.27 8.67 9.35
CA SER A 105 6.76 8.55 10.72
C SER A 105 5.61 8.55 11.70
N VAL A 106 5.79 7.80 12.78
CA VAL A 106 4.82 7.70 13.88
C VAL A 106 5.52 8.01 15.19
N ASN A 107 4.77 8.51 16.18
CA ASN A 107 5.29 8.84 17.51
C ASN A 107 5.08 7.72 18.55
N SER A 108 4.30 6.69 18.19
CA SER A 108 4.03 5.51 19.00
C SER A 108 3.76 4.31 18.08
N MET A 109 3.72 3.10 18.65
CA MET A 109 3.33 1.91 17.89
C MET A 109 1.97 2.12 17.23
N THR A 110 1.95 2.03 15.90
CA THR A 110 0.80 2.37 15.07
C THR A 110 0.49 1.24 14.12
N ASP A 111 -0.73 0.71 14.20
CA ASP A 111 -1.26 -0.29 13.29
C ASP A 111 -1.86 0.37 12.06
N LEU A 112 -1.57 -0.19 10.89
CA LEU A 112 -2.11 0.24 9.61
C LEU A 112 -3.15 -0.75 9.10
N TYR A 113 -4.25 -0.21 8.58
CA TYR A 113 -5.35 -1.00 8.06
C TYR A 113 -5.91 -0.41 6.77
N LEU A 114 -6.50 -1.25 5.92
CA LEU A 114 -7.47 -0.81 4.93
C LEU A 114 -8.88 -0.95 5.48
N GLY A 115 -9.64 0.14 5.50
CA GLY A 115 -11.04 0.16 5.93
C GLY A 115 -11.96 0.63 4.81
N ALA A 116 -13.13 0.02 4.69
CA ALA A 116 -14.14 0.45 3.72
C ALA A 116 -14.54 1.91 3.97
N TYR A 117 -14.81 2.66 2.90
CA TYR A 117 -15.09 4.09 2.97
C TYR A 117 -16.22 4.49 2.01
N ASN A 118 -17.02 5.48 2.43
CA ASN A 118 -18.07 6.11 1.60
C ASN A 118 -19.06 5.10 0.99
N ASN A 119 -19.67 4.29 1.85
CA ASN A 119 -20.67 3.26 1.51
C ASN A 119 -20.17 2.30 0.43
N SER A 120 -18.94 1.79 0.58
CA SER A 120 -18.43 0.69 -0.25
C SER A 120 -19.34 -0.54 -0.11
N ASP A 121 -19.72 -1.15 -1.22
CA ASP A 121 -20.48 -2.40 -1.24
C ASP A 121 -19.57 -3.61 -1.05
N LEU A 122 -18.28 -3.44 -1.37
CA LEU A 122 -17.28 -4.49 -1.36
C LEU A 122 -16.19 -4.21 -0.32
N PRO A 123 -15.60 -5.27 0.29
CA PRO A 123 -14.50 -5.13 1.24
C PRO A 123 -13.26 -4.46 0.61
N PRO A 124 -12.31 -3.93 1.40
CA PRO A 124 -11.03 -3.48 0.88
C PRO A 124 -10.23 -4.62 0.24
N ILE A 125 -9.41 -4.30 -0.77
CA ILE A 125 -8.48 -5.23 -1.41
C ILE A 125 -7.08 -4.64 -1.48
N ILE A 126 -6.07 -5.51 -1.60
CA ILE A 126 -4.69 -5.14 -1.92
C ILE A 126 -4.04 -6.24 -2.76
N ASN A 127 -3.35 -5.86 -3.85
CA ASN A 127 -2.66 -6.83 -4.71
C ASN A 127 -1.25 -7.08 -4.19
N ALA A 128 -0.52 -6.01 -3.89
CA ALA A 128 0.82 -6.08 -3.35
C ALA A 128 1.14 -4.86 -2.48
N MET A 129 2.17 -5.00 -1.65
CA MET A 129 2.72 -3.92 -0.84
C MET A 129 4.23 -4.10 -0.76
N GLU A 130 4.96 -3.00 -0.93
CA GLU A 130 6.39 -2.90 -0.70
C GLU A 130 6.61 -1.91 0.44
N VAL A 131 7.45 -2.27 1.41
CA VAL A 131 7.78 -1.43 2.57
C VAL A 131 9.29 -1.39 2.72
N PHE A 132 9.81 -0.17 2.83
CA PHE A 132 11.23 0.12 2.96
C PHE A 132 11.43 0.95 4.23
N GLN A 133 12.32 0.50 5.10
CA GLN A 133 12.83 1.33 6.18
C GLN A 133 13.97 2.18 5.60
N ILE A 134 13.88 3.49 5.74
CA ILE A 134 14.96 4.38 5.34
C ILE A 134 15.91 4.48 6.54
N SER A 135 17.10 3.90 6.41
CA SER A 135 18.16 4.08 7.40
C SER A 135 18.95 5.35 7.12
N ASP A 136 19.76 5.76 8.09
CA ASP A 136 20.82 6.73 7.85
C ASP A 136 21.73 6.29 6.71
N VAL A 137 22.42 7.26 6.11
CA VAL A 137 23.44 7.04 5.08
C VAL A 137 24.42 5.98 5.61
N LEU A 138 24.66 4.94 4.81
CA LEU A 138 25.69 3.93 5.09
C LEU A 138 27.03 4.65 5.26
N THR A 139 27.53 4.74 6.50
CA THR A 139 28.85 5.32 6.78
C THR A 139 30.00 4.35 6.48
N ASP A 140 29.68 3.07 6.26
CA ASP A 140 30.61 2.06 5.76
C ASP A 140 30.16 1.63 4.36
N GLY A 141 30.88 2.12 3.36
CA GLY A 141 30.79 1.59 2.00
C GLY A 141 31.26 0.14 1.96
N THR A 142 30.59 -0.70 1.18
CA THR A 142 30.95 -2.12 1.02
C THR A 142 32.23 -2.36 0.22
N ASP A 143 32.82 -1.32 -0.37
CA ASP A 143 34.14 -1.39 -1.02
C ASP A 143 35.00 -0.17 -0.68
N THR A 144 36.26 -0.42 -0.29
CA THR A 144 37.27 0.62 -0.06
C THR A 144 37.77 1.27 -1.36
N ASN A 145 37.34 0.79 -2.54
CA ASN A 145 37.71 1.26 -3.87
C ASN A 145 36.62 2.06 -4.59
N ASP A 146 35.43 2.24 -4.00
CA ASP A 146 34.32 2.99 -4.63
C ASP A 146 34.61 4.49 -4.84
N GLY A 147 35.78 4.97 -4.39
CA GLY A 147 36.27 6.34 -4.62
C GLY A 147 37.29 6.51 -5.75
N ARG A 148 37.61 5.48 -6.57
CA ARG A 148 38.71 5.58 -7.56
C ARG A 148 38.33 5.91 -9.02
N CYS A 149 37.07 6.22 -9.32
CA CYS A 149 36.69 6.63 -10.68
C CYS A 149 36.10 8.04 -10.72
N ILE A 150 36.91 9.05 -10.39
CA ILE A 150 36.80 10.42 -10.93
C ILE A 150 38.11 11.17 -10.64
N LEU A 151 39.12 10.93 -11.50
CA LEU A 151 40.23 11.84 -11.74
C LEU A 151 40.63 11.64 -13.21
N LEU A 152 39.98 12.39 -14.09
CA LEU A 152 40.55 12.85 -15.35
C LEU A 152 40.86 14.33 -15.19
#